data_AF-A0A919S184-F1
#
_entry.id   AF-A0A919S184-F1
#
_cell.length_a   1.000
_cell.length_b   1.000
_cell.length_c   1.000
_cell.angle_alpha   90.00
_cell.angle_beta   90.00
_cell.angle_gamma   90.00
#
_symmetry.space_group_name_H-M   'P 1'
#
loop_
_entity.id
_entity.type
_entity.pdbx_description
1 polymer ?
#
loop_
_entity_poly.entity_id
_entity_poly.type
_entity_poly.pdbx_seq_one_letter_code
_entity_poly.pdbx_strand_id
1 'polypeptide(L)'
;MFKNPYVKNVLSALAVAFFGFILLNLTFIFDWLIQSFIDLFFPYDFNMTRQWYPPIKHIIFMFIIAVISWFVFKSKLSEIYKAIYLVVPLAVIFTTTWIFLYRWPILAHGISAIIFGGIIFYFYRTKKNWLYYYALILIASVLLVMGLLGVDI
;
A
#
# COMPACT_ATOMS: atom_id res chain seq x y z
N MET A 1 1.73 29.91 -10.18
CA MET A 1 3.09 29.43 -9.89
C MET A 1 3.49 29.95 -8.51
N PHE A 2 3.37 29.13 -7.46
CA PHE A 2 3.64 29.60 -6.08
C PHE A 2 5.14 29.87 -5.90
N LYS A 3 5.50 31.14 -5.67
CA LYS A 3 6.90 31.58 -5.53
C LYS A 3 7.54 31.16 -4.19
N ASN A 4 6.74 30.79 -3.19
CA ASN A 4 7.25 30.39 -1.88
C ASN A 4 7.49 28.87 -1.82
N PRO A 5 8.74 28.41 -1.61
CA PRO A 5 9.09 26.98 -1.56
C PRO A 5 8.38 26.24 -0.42
N TYR A 6 8.10 26.90 0.71
CA TYR A 6 7.39 26.28 1.84
C TYR A 6 5.93 25.97 1.49
N VAL A 7 5.23 26.92 0.86
CA VAL A 7 3.84 26.73 0.43
C VAL A 7 3.73 25.61 -0.59
N LYS A 8 4.67 25.54 -1.54
CA LYS A 8 4.72 24.46 -2.53
C LYS A 8 4.89 23.08 -1.88
N ASN A 9 5.76 22.98 -0.87
CA ASN A 9 6.00 21.71 -0.18
C ASN A 9 4.78 21.25 0.61
N VAL A 10 4.15 22.15 1.37
CA VAL A 10 2.92 21.85 2.13
C VAL A 10 1.79 21.43 1.17
N LEU A 11 1.60 22.18 0.07
CA LEU A 11 0.58 21.84 -0.92
C LEU A 11 0.83 20.47 -1.57
N SER A 12 2.11 20.12 -1.81
CA SER A 12 2.48 18.82 -2.36
C SER A 12 2.23 17.68 -1.37
N ALA A 13 2.53 17.87 -0.08
CA ALA A 13 2.19 16.90 0.96
C ALA A 13 0.67 16.71 1.11
N LEU A 14 -0.10 17.81 1.08
CA LEU A 14 -1.56 17.75 1.08
C LEU A 14 -2.10 17.01 -0.14
N ALA A 15 -1.54 17.24 -1.33
CA ALA A 15 -1.89 16.50 -2.53
C ALA A 15 -1.59 15.00 -2.37
N VAL A 16 -0.43 14.64 -1.83
CA VAL A 16 -0.09 13.22 -1.53
C VAL A 16 -1.10 12.60 -0.57
N ALA A 17 -1.47 13.31 0.50
CA ALA A 17 -2.44 12.80 1.47
C ALA A 17 -3.84 12.63 0.84
N PHE A 18 -4.34 13.65 0.16
CA PHE A 18 -5.70 13.65 -0.41
C PHE A 18 -5.84 12.65 -1.56
N PHE A 19 -4.97 12.72 -2.57
CA PHE A 19 -5.03 11.80 -3.71
C PHE A 19 -4.57 10.40 -3.34
N GLY A 20 -3.62 10.26 -2.42
CA GLY A 20 -3.22 8.98 -1.86
C GLY A 20 -4.36 8.28 -1.14
N PHE A 21 -5.15 9.00 -0.35
CA PHE A 21 -6.35 8.46 0.30
C PHE A 21 -7.40 8.01 -0.71
N ILE A 22 -7.67 8.80 -1.76
CA ILE A 22 -8.57 8.40 -2.84
C ILE A 22 -8.08 7.11 -3.51
N LEU A 23 -6.81 7.05 -3.87
CA LEU A 23 -6.21 5.86 -4.49
C LEU A 23 -6.24 4.65 -3.58
N LEU A 24 -6.03 4.82 -2.27
CA LEU A 24 -6.11 3.75 -1.30
C LEU A 24 -7.52 3.11 -1.30
N ASN A 25 -8.57 3.92 -1.22
CA ASN A 25 -9.95 3.43 -1.27
C ASN A 25 -10.26 2.75 -2.61
N LEU A 26 -9.82 3.34 -3.72
CA LEU A 26 -9.97 2.71 -5.04
C LEU A 26 -9.21 1.38 -5.13
N THR A 27 -8.07 1.26 -4.45
CA THR A 27 -7.28 0.02 -4.40
C THR A 27 -8.03 -1.06 -3.64
N PHE A 28 -8.67 -0.74 -2.51
CA PHE A 28 -9.49 -1.72 -1.79
C PHE A 28 -10.73 -2.15 -2.56
N ILE A 29 -11.40 -1.21 -3.25
CA ILE A 29 -12.50 -1.55 -4.17
C ILE A 29 -11.97 -2.46 -5.29
N PHE A 30 -10.79 -2.18 -5.82
CA PHE A 30 -10.18 -2.99 -6.87
C PHE A 30 -9.78 -4.39 -6.37
N ASP A 31 -9.24 -4.51 -5.15
CA ASP A 31 -8.96 -5.79 -4.51
C ASP A 31 -10.24 -6.62 -4.38
N TRP A 32 -11.30 -6.01 -3.82
CA TRP A 32 -12.61 -6.66 -3.71
C TRP A 32 -13.16 -7.12 -5.06
N LEU A 33 -13.04 -6.31 -6.11
CA LEU A 33 -13.46 -6.69 -7.47
C LEU A 33 -12.66 -7.88 -8.01
N ILE A 34 -11.33 -7.87 -7.84
CA ILE A 34 -10.46 -8.98 -8.29
C ILE A 34 -10.80 -10.26 -7.53
N GLN A 35 -10.97 -10.18 -6.21
CA GLN A 35 -11.34 -11.33 -5.40
C GLN A 35 -12.72 -11.88 -5.78
N SER A 36 -13.72 -11.00 -5.97
CA SER A 36 -15.06 -11.39 -6.41
C SER A 36 -15.02 -12.04 -7.79
N PHE A 37 -14.19 -11.52 -8.69
CA PHE A 37 -14.01 -12.12 -10.01
C PHE A 37 -13.37 -13.50 -9.94
N ILE A 38 -12.34 -13.69 -9.10
CA ILE A 38 -11.72 -15.00 -8.87
C ILE A 38 -12.77 -15.97 -8.32
N ASP A 39 -13.56 -15.54 -7.33
CA ASP A 39 -14.58 -16.37 -6.67
C ASP A 39 -15.68 -16.84 -7.66
N LEU A 40 -15.93 -16.15 -8.78
CA LEU A 40 -16.85 -16.64 -9.83
C LEU A 40 -16.40 -17.96 -10.48
N PHE A 41 -15.09 -18.23 -10.47
CA PHE A 41 -14.52 -19.44 -11.10
C PHE A 41 -14.35 -20.61 -10.12
N PHE A 42 -14.60 -20.41 -8.83
CA PHE A 42 -14.44 -21.44 -7.81
C PHE A 42 -15.76 -21.65 -7.03
N PRO A 43 -16.14 -22.90 -6.71
CA PRO A 43 -17.33 -23.15 -5.91
C PRO A 43 -17.19 -22.53 -4.51
N TYR A 44 -18.31 -22.09 -3.91
CA TYR A 44 -18.32 -21.48 -2.58
C TYR A 44 -17.63 -22.35 -1.50
N ASP A 45 -17.83 -23.67 -1.57
CA ASP A 45 -17.24 -24.63 -0.62
C ASP A 45 -15.70 -24.69 -0.69
N PHE A 46 -15.10 -24.26 -1.81
CA PHE A 46 -13.65 -24.28 -2.01
C PHE A 46 -12.93 -23.27 -1.09
N ASN A 47 -13.59 -22.14 -0.78
CA ASN A 47 -13.06 -21.11 0.10
C ASN A 47 -13.03 -21.58 1.57
N MET A 48 -14.03 -22.35 2.01
CA MET A 48 -14.11 -22.87 3.38
C MET A 48 -13.27 -24.13 3.63
N THR A 49 -13.06 -24.97 2.60
CA THR A 49 -12.33 -26.24 2.76
C THR A 49 -10.82 -26.13 2.60
N ARG A 50 -10.32 -25.11 1.89
CA ARG A 50 -8.87 -24.98 1.60
C ARG A 50 -8.27 -23.71 2.21
N GLN A 51 -7.60 -23.88 3.34
CA GLN A 51 -6.94 -22.79 4.09
C GLN A 51 -5.91 -21.97 3.27
N TRP A 52 -5.39 -22.50 2.16
CA TRP A 52 -4.45 -21.79 1.27
C TRP A 52 -5.14 -20.87 0.25
N TYR A 53 -6.45 -20.99 0.06
CA TYR A 53 -7.18 -20.23 -0.96
C TYR A 53 -7.28 -18.73 -0.64
N PRO A 54 -7.66 -18.27 0.58
CA PRO A 54 -7.66 -16.83 0.88
C PRO A 54 -6.27 -16.17 0.72
N PRO A 55 -5.17 -16.74 1.25
CA PRO A 55 -3.83 -16.18 1.03
C PRO A 55 -3.42 -16.06 -0.44
N ILE A 56 -3.79 -17.04 -1.28
CA ILE A 56 -3.39 -17.01 -2.70
C ILE A 56 -4.07 -15.87 -3.47
N LYS A 57 -5.31 -15.52 -3.12
CA LYS A 57 -6.03 -14.39 -3.73
C LYS A 57 -5.30 -13.07 -3.48
N HIS A 58 -4.83 -12.84 -2.25
CA HIS A 58 -4.05 -11.65 -1.92
C HIS A 58 -2.66 -11.65 -2.59
N ILE A 59 -2.02 -12.81 -2.76
CA ILE A 59 -0.77 -12.91 -3.53
C ILE A 59 -0.98 -12.52 -5.00
N ILE A 60 -2.07 -12.99 -5.62
CA ILE A 60 -2.42 -12.63 -7.00
C ILE A 60 -2.64 -11.12 -7.11
N PHE A 61 -3.39 -10.53 -6.17
CA PHE A 61 -3.61 -9.08 -6.15
C PHE A 61 -2.31 -8.30 -5.96
N MET A 62 -1.45 -8.73 -5.01
CA MET A 62 -0.13 -8.14 -4.80
C MET A 62 0.72 -8.20 -6.08
N PHE A 63 0.68 -9.29 -6.82
CA PHE A 63 1.39 -9.44 -8.08
C PHE A 63 0.87 -8.46 -9.15
N ILE A 64 -0.46 -8.31 -9.28
CA ILE A 64 -1.08 -7.34 -10.18
C ILE A 64 -0.61 -5.91 -9.84
N ILE A 65 -0.67 -5.54 -8.56
CA ILE A 65 -0.24 -4.22 -8.10
C ILE A 65 1.26 -4.01 -8.30
N ALA A 66 2.09 -5.05 -8.12
CA ALA A 66 3.52 -4.97 -8.41
C ALA A 66 3.79 -4.69 -9.91
N VAL A 67 3.06 -5.35 -10.81
CA VAL A 67 3.16 -5.12 -12.26
C VAL A 67 2.72 -3.69 -12.62
N ILE A 68 1.58 -3.23 -12.11
CA ILE A 68 1.12 -1.84 -12.35
C ILE A 68 2.14 -0.84 -11.80
N SER A 69 2.65 -1.09 -10.59
CA SER A 69 3.64 -0.23 -9.95
C SER A 69 4.92 -0.11 -10.75
N TRP A 70 5.39 -1.23 -11.32
CA TRP A 70 6.55 -1.22 -12.20
C TRP A 70 6.37 -0.27 -13.39
N PHE A 71 5.22 -0.30 -14.06
CA PHE A 71 4.92 0.61 -15.16
C PHE A 71 4.85 2.07 -14.70
N VAL A 72 4.20 2.34 -13.57
CA VAL A 72 4.08 3.71 -13.02
C VAL A 72 5.46 4.28 -12.66
N PHE A 73 6.32 3.53 -11.97
CA PHE A 73 7.63 4.03 -11.57
C PHE A 73 8.62 4.16 -12.74
N LYS A 74 8.49 3.33 -13.78
CA LYS A 74 9.28 3.42 -15.02
C LYS A 74 8.85 4.59 -15.92
N SER A 75 7.62 5.08 -15.78
CA SER A 75 7.10 6.18 -16.59
C SER A 75 7.81 7.52 -16.34
N LYS A 76 7.61 8.49 -17.24
CA LYS A 76 8.11 9.87 -17.13
C LYS A 76 7.23 10.78 -16.25
N LEU A 77 6.36 10.20 -15.42
CA LEU A 77 5.54 10.96 -14.48
C LEU A 77 6.40 11.76 -13.50
N SER A 78 5.90 12.93 -13.08
CA SER A 78 6.57 13.76 -12.08
C SER A 78 6.64 13.05 -10.72
N GLU A 79 7.59 13.47 -9.89
CA GLU A 79 7.81 12.88 -8.57
C GLU A 79 6.58 12.94 -7.65
N ILE A 80 5.72 13.95 -7.81
CA ILE A 80 4.49 14.09 -7.01
C ILE A 80 3.51 12.97 -7.34
N TYR A 81 3.28 12.67 -8.62
CA TYR A 81 2.38 11.60 -9.03
C TYR A 81 2.89 10.23 -8.60
N LYS A 82 4.22 10.02 -8.69
CA LYS A 82 4.84 8.78 -8.21
C LYS A 82 4.73 8.62 -6.69
N ALA A 83 4.86 9.72 -5.94
CA ALA A 83 4.68 9.71 -4.48
C ALA A 83 3.21 9.47 -4.08
N ILE A 84 2.25 10.06 -4.79
CA ILE A 84 0.82 9.77 -4.64
C ILE A 84 0.56 8.27 -4.88
N TYR A 85 1.06 7.75 -6.00
CA TYR A 85 0.84 6.35 -6.36
C TYR A 85 1.54 5.38 -5.40
N LEU A 86 2.70 5.73 -4.83
CA LEU A 86 3.45 4.90 -3.89
C LEU A 86 2.62 4.46 -2.67
N VAL A 87 1.59 5.23 -2.29
CA VAL A 87 0.64 4.85 -1.24
C VAL A 87 0.01 3.48 -1.53
N VAL A 88 -0.27 3.17 -2.80
CA VAL A 88 -0.92 1.93 -3.25
C VAL A 88 -0.07 0.69 -2.97
N PRO A 89 1.13 0.50 -3.57
CA PRO A 89 1.92 -0.70 -3.31
C PRO A 89 2.36 -0.81 -1.86
N LEU A 90 2.59 0.31 -1.16
CA LEU A 90 2.90 0.26 0.27
C LEU A 90 1.73 -0.26 1.08
N ALA A 91 0.53 0.24 0.83
CA ALA A 91 -0.67 -0.25 1.49
C ALA A 91 -0.82 -1.76 1.27
N VAL A 92 -0.76 -2.22 0.03
CA VAL A 92 -0.90 -3.65 -0.29
C VAL A 92 0.16 -4.52 0.38
N ILE A 93 1.42 -4.07 0.43
CA ILE A 93 2.49 -4.80 1.13
C ILE A 93 2.18 -4.91 2.63
N PHE A 94 1.82 -3.80 3.28
CA PHE A 94 1.52 -3.80 4.70
C PHE A 94 0.24 -4.60 5.00
N THR A 95 -0.87 -4.34 4.31
CA THR A 95 -2.14 -5.06 4.55
C THR A 95 -1.98 -6.56 4.33
N THR A 96 -1.29 -6.98 3.26
CA THR A 96 -1.05 -8.41 3.03
C THR A 96 -0.16 -9.00 4.11
N THR A 97 0.87 -8.29 4.58
CA THR A 97 1.69 -8.74 5.71
C THR A 97 0.84 -9.00 6.95
N TRP A 98 -0.10 -8.11 7.26
CA TRP A 98 -1.04 -8.26 8.37
C TRP A 98 -2.01 -9.43 8.18
N ILE A 99 -2.56 -9.62 6.98
CA ILE A 99 -3.46 -10.75 6.66
C ILE A 99 -2.73 -12.08 6.85
N PHE A 100 -1.49 -12.20 6.36
CA PHE A 100 -0.71 -13.44 6.50
C PHE A 100 -0.32 -13.73 7.94
N LEU A 101 -0.07 -12.69 8.73
CA LEU A 101 0.36 -12.79 10.12
C LEU A 101 -0.75 -12.51 11.11
N TYR A 102 -2.02 -12.61 10.69
CA TYR A 102 -3.19 -12.27 11.50
C TYR A 102 -3.21 -13.00 12.85
N ARG A 103 -2.76 -14.26 12.86
CA ARG A 103 -2.66 -15.09 14.09
C ARG A 103 -1.51 -14.67 15.02
N TRP A 104 -0.54 -13.90 14.54
CA TRP A 104 0.71 -13.56 15.23
C TRP A 104 0.96 -12.04 15.14
N PRO A 105 0.16 -11.21 15.84
CA PRO A 105 0.21 -9.74 15.70
C PRO A 105 1.59 -9.15 16.04
N ILE A 106 2.31 -9.76 16.98
CA ILE A 106 3.69 -9.36 17.34
C ILE A 106 4.64 -9.54 16.15
N LEU A 107 4.50 -10.64 15.39
CA LEU A 107 5.28 -10.86 14.17
C LEU A 107 4.84 -9.90 13.05
N ALA A 108 3.54 -9.61 12.94
CA ALA A 108 3.02 -8.64 11.97
C ALA A 108 3.66 -7.26 12.16
N HIS A 109 3.74 -6.78 13.41
CA HIS A 109 4.43 -5.54 13.74
C HIS A 109 5.93 -5.61 13.48
N GLY A 110 6.60 -6.69 13.90
CA GLY A 110 8.04 -6.85 13.71
C GLY A 110 8.45 -6.85 12.24
N ILE A 111 7.74 -7.64 11.41
CA ILE A 111 8.01 -7.72 9.97
C ILE A 111 7.66 -6.40 9.28
N SER A 112 6.54 -5.77 9.64
CA SER A 112 6.19 -4.45 9.10
C SER A 112 7.25 -3.38 9.44
N ALA A 113 7.81 -3.41 10.66
CA ALA A 113 8.88 -2.50 11.06
C ALA A 113 10.18 -2.73 10.26
N ILE A 114 10.53 -4.00 10.00
CA ILE A 114 11.68 -4.37 9.16
C ILE A 114 11.47 -3.88 7.72
N ILE A 115 10.28 -4.10 7.15
CA ILE A 115 9.93 -3.64 5.80
C ILE A 115 10.01 -2.11 5.74
N PHE A 116 9.39 -1.42 6.69
CA PHE A 116 9.42 0.04 6.79
C PHE A 116 10.85 0.59 6.87
N GLY A 117 11.67 0.05 7.77
CA GLY A 117 13.08 0.42 7.90
C GLY A 117 13.89 0.15 6.64
N GLY A 118 13.64 -0.99 5.98
CA GLY A 118 14.27 -1.34 4.70
C GLY A 118 13.92 -0.37 3.58
N ILE A 119 12.66 0.07 3.49
CA ILE A 119 12.22 1.05 2.50
C ILE A 119 12.84 2.42 2.78
N ILE A 120 12.90 2.86 4.05
CA ILE A 120 13.59 4.11 4.42
C ILE A 120 15.06 4.04 4.01
N PHE A 121 15.74 2.94 4.34
CA PHE A 121 17.14 2.75 3.98
C PHE A 121 17.34 2.78 2.45
N TYR A 122 16.45 2.14 1.70
CA TYR A 122 16.46 2.17 0.24
C TYR A 122 16.26 3.59 -0.33
N PHE A 123 15.28 4.34 0.19
CA PHE A 123 15.06 5.73 -0.22
C PHE A 123 16.24 6.63 0.10
N TYR A 124 16.90 6.40 1.24
CA TYR A 124 18.10 7.13 1.65
C TYR A 124 19.25 6.87 0.70
N ARG A 125 19.54 5.59 0.41
CA ARG A 125 20.60 5.20 -0.52
C ARG A 125 20.38 5.75 -1.93
N THR A 126 19.14 5.77 -2.38
CA THR A 126 18.77 6.22 -3.74
C THR A 126 18.44 7.72 -3.82
N LYS A 127 18.61 8.47 -2.72
CA LYS A 127 18.37 9.92 -2.62
C LYS A 127 17.00 10.32 -3.18
N LYS A 128 15.94 9.56 -2.86
CA LYS A 128 14.58 9.86 -3.32
C LYS A 128 14.09 11.20 -2.79
N ASN A 129 13.14 11.78 -3.52
CA ASN A 129 12.47 13.01 -3.12
C ASN A 129 11.77 12.81 -1.75
N TRP A 130 11.79 13.83 -0.90
CA TRP A 130 11.21 13.80 0.45
C TRP A 130 9.73 13.37 0.46
N LEU A 131 8.99 13.62 -0.63
CA LEU A 131 7.59 13.20 -0.78
C LEU A 131 7.40 11.67 -0.69
N TYR A 132 8.40 10.86 -1.05
CA TYR A 132 8.34 9.40 -0.94
C TYR A 132 8.39 8.96 0.53
N TYR A 133 9.22 9.63 1.34
CA TYR A 133 9.28 9.41 2.78
C TYR A 133 7.97 9.84 3.45
N TYR A 134 7.44 10.98 3.03
CA TYR A 134 6.14 11.45 3.51
C TYR A 134 5.03 10.44 3.21
N ALA A 135 4.93 9.94 1.98
CA ALA A 135 3.96 8.92 1.61
C ALA A 135 4.10 7.64 2.44
N LEU A 136 5.34 7.17 2.67
CA LEU A 136 5.62 6.00 3.49
C LEU A 136 5.22 6.19 4.96
N ILE A 137 5.58 7.32 5.57
CA ILE A 137 5.23 7.64 6.96
C ILE A 137 3.71 7.78 7.09
N LEU A 138 3.07 8.46 6.13
CA LEU A 138 1.62 8.65 6.10
C LEU A 138 0.90 7.29 6.10
N ILE A 139 1.21 6.40 5.15
CA ILE A 139 0.51 5.13 5.03
C ILE A 139 0.81 4.19 6.21
N ALA A 140 2.07 4.14 6.68
CA ALA A 140 2.43 3.34 7.84
C ALA A 140 1.69 3.83 9.10
N SER A 141 1.56 5.14 9.28
CA SER A 141 0.82 5.72 10.41
C SER A 141 -0.68 5.44 10.32
N VAL A 142 -1.28 5.61 9.13
CA VAL A 142 -2.71 5.32 8.90
C VAL A 142 -3.00 3.85 9.21
N LEU A 143 -2.22 2.92 8.68
CA LEU A 143 -2.43 1.48 8.90
C LEU A 143 -2.15 1.08 10.35
N LEU A 144 -1.16 1.68 11.01
CA LEU A 144 -0.89 1.45 12.42
C LEU A 144 -2.08 1.90 13.27
N VAL A 145 -2.61 3.10 13.02
CA VAL A 145 -3.79 3.63 13.74
C VAL A 145 -5.02 2.74 13.48
N MET A 146 -5.27 2.32 12.25
CA MET A 146 -6.36 1.38 11.93
C MET A 146 -6.22 0.07 12.70
N GLY A 147 -5.02 -0.52 12.71
CA GLY A 147 -4.74 -1.74 13.46
C GLY A 147 -4.92 -1.58 14.97
N LEU A 148 -4.51 -0.44 15.55
CA LEU A 148 -4.70 -0.17 16.98
C LEU A 148 -6.16 0.07 17.37
N LEU A 149 -6.96 0.65 16.47
CA LEU A 149 -8.38 0.90 16.70
C LEU A 149 -9.25 -0.33 16.45
N GLY A 150 -8.66 -1.45 16.01
CA GLY A 150 -9.40 -2.66 15.65
C GLY A 150 -10.29 -2.45 14.42
N VAL A 151 -9.96 -1.49 13.57
CA VAL A 151 -10.59 -1.36 12.27
C VAL A 151 -10.04 -2.49 11.41
N ASP A 152 -10.92 -3.43 11.04
CA ASP A 152 -10.54 -4.54 10.16
C ASP A 152 -9.94 -3.98 8.86
N ILE A 153 -8.74 -4.46 8.54
CA ILE A 153 -7.96 -4.10 7.35
C ILE A 153 -8.21 -5.14 6.27
#